data_AF-A0A3M1F3E8-F1
#
_entry.id   AF-A0A3M1F3E8-F1
#
_cell.length_a   1.000
_cell.length_b   1.000
_cell.length_c   1.000
_cell.angle_alpha   90.00
_cell.angle_beta   90.00
_cell.angle_gamma   90.00
#
_symmetry.space_group_name_H-M   'P 1'
#
loop_
_entity.id
_entity.type
_entity.pdbx_description
1 polymer ?
#
loop_
_entity_poly.entity_id
_entity_poly.type
_entity_poly.pdbx_seq_one_letter_code
_entity_poly.pdbx_strand_id
1 'polypeptide(L)'
;ANRSIGGDAPDGGDAGGGGLYFTRVKTDHVSKITGVNLIIADNVAQAGQGSNRWGGGGGLFAQDSQVDLSHVTMSNNQVLNTMQGPAIVSQHNLGSSDLKLRYSIVANHEGRDIFNNPRAPIVVQKAGDVATISDTLFHNNTVDFDTKQEASHQPGLAASSITITGKLSGDPMFLNPGAPDYDYHIGLDSAALDKAGSSTTGEDIDGETRPFGPARDVGADEAAALHLYVHSVKSESLVLTWVLNDKLLPTIDGFEVEIVDESTGQSSKQQVDAAKRSLVVEDLKNGITYRFTVRAMDAAGKALAASETRTGTPQAHHVFLPTAMK
;
A
#
# COMPACT_ATOMS: atom_id res chain seq x y z
N ALA A 1 4.20 -0.08 9.55
CA ALA A 1 5.07 1.10 9.39
C ALA A 1 6.54 0.73 9.62
N ASN A 2 7.38 0.85 8.59
CA ASN A 2 8.84 0.73 8.75
C ASN A 2 9.47 2.10 9.05
N ARG A 3 10.64 2.12 9.71
CA ARG A 3 11.36 3.36 10.01
C ARG A 3 12.85 3.21 9.78
N SER A 4 13.40 4.08 8.94
CA SER A 4 14.84 4.26 8.71
C SER A 4 15.31 5.48 9.51
N ILE A 5 16.35 5.33 10.34
CA ILE A 5 16.88 6.39 11.21
C ILE A 5 18.37 6.57 10.96
N GLY A 6 18.77 7.79 10.60
CA GLY A 6 20.17 8.17 10.41
C GLY A 6 20.92 8.26 11.73
N GLY A 7 22.24 8.03 11.70
CA GLY A 7 23.09 8.15 12.89
C GLY A 7 23.28 9.61 13.35
N ASP A 8 23.73 9.79 14.59
CA ASP A 8 23.95 11.13 15.18
C ASP A 8 25.40 11.63 15.06
N ALA A 9 26.27 10.90 14.35
CA ALA A 9 27.67 11.29 14.17
C ALA A 9 27.77 12.58 13.32
N PRO A 10 28.86 13.37 13.41
CA PRO A 10 28.98 14.63 12.66
C PRO A 10 28.75 14.50 11.15
N ASP A 11 29.20 13.40 10.54
CA ASP A 11 29.00 13.05 9.13
C ASP A 11 27.89 12.00 8.90
N GLY A 12 27.25 11.55 9.96
CA GLY A 12 26.12 10.62 9.92
C GLY A 12 24.81 11.37 10.11
N GLY A 13 23.76 11.01 9.38
CA GLY A 13 22.46 11.65 9.58
C GLY A 13 21.52 11.43 8.42
N ASP A 14 22.02 11.00 7.28
CA ASP A 14 21.20 10.57 6.16
C ASP A 14 20.35 9.36 6.54
N ALA A 15 19.06 9.43 6.22
CA ALA A 15 18.16 8.29 6.23
C ALA A 15 17.40 8.27 4.92
N GLY A 16 17.56 7.20 4.16
CA GLY A 16 16.81 6.96 2.95
C GLY A 16 15.85 5.80 3.13
N GLY A 17 14.78 5.77 2.33
CA GLY A 17 14.05 4.54 2.02
C GLY A 17 13.41 3.92 3.26
N GLY A 18 12.48 4.63 3.89
CA GLY A 18 11.79 4.12 5.07
C GLY A 18 11.14 2.76 4.79
N GLY A 19 10.59 2.57 3.58
CA GLY A 19 10.10 1.28 3.08
C GLY A 19 11.13 0.53 2.26
N LEU A 20 11.62 1.13 1.17
CA LEU A 20 12.53 0.52 0.21
C LEU A 20 13.73 1.42 -0.09
N TYR A 21 14.93 0.84 -0.11
CA TYR A 21 16.17 1.54 -0.44
C TYR A 21 16.94 0.80 -1.53
N PHE A 22 17.15 1.46 -2.66
CA PHE A 22 17.94 0.95 -3.77
C PHE A 22 19.05 1.93 -4.11
N THR A 23 20.27 1.41 -4.16
CA THR A 23 21.43 2.11 -4.70
C THR A 23 22.19 1.16 -5.60
N ARG A 24 23.00 1.69 -6.50
CA ARG A 24 24.00 0.88 -7.19
C ARG A 24 25.32 0.84 -6.42
N VAL A 25 26.14 -0.14 -6.78
CA VAL A 25 27.45 -0.40 -6.15
C VAL A 25 28.63 -0.03 -7.07
N LYS A 26 28.43 0.03 -8.41
CA LYS A 26 29.50 0.32 -9.39
C LYS A 26 28.99 1.10 -10.60
N THR A 27 29.87 1.85 -11.26
CA THR A 27 29.56 2.77 -12.38
C THR A 27 29.05 2.08 -13.65
N ASP A 28 29.39 0.81 -13.85
CA ASP A 28 29.01 -0.01 -15.01
C ASP A 28 27.75 -0.86 -14.78
N HIS A 29 27.14 -0.76 -13.59
CA HIS A 29 25.92 -1.48 -13.24
C HIS A 29 24.77 -0.48 -12.99
N VAL A 30 23.54 -0.93 -13.24
CA VAL A 30 22.31 -0.21 -12.94
C VAL A 30 21.41 -1.14 -12.14
N SER A 31 20.94 -0.68 -10.98
CA SER A 31 19.94 -1.41 -10.20
C SER A 31 18.59 -1.29 -10.92
N LYS A 32 18.00 -2.42 -11.33
CA LYS A 32 16.70 -2.46 -12.00
C LYS A 32 15.65 -3.04 -11.07
N ILE A 33 14.56 -2.31 -10.88
CA ILE A 33 13.48 -2.65 -9.96
C ILE A 33 12.18 -2.61 -10.74
N THR A 34 11.40 -3.68 -10.63
CA THR A 34 10.03 -3.74 -11.16
C THR A 34 9.10 -4.14 -10.03
N GLY A 35 8.00 -3.40 -9.87
CA GLY A 35 7.00 -3.64 -8.85
C GLY A 35 5.59 -3.50 -9.43
N VAL A 36 4.73 -4.46 -9.11
CA VAL A 36 3.31 -4.46 -9.51
C VAL A 36 2.48 -4.78 -8.29
N ASN A 37 1.34 -4.12 -8.11
CA ASN A 37 0.43 -4.33 -6.97
C ASN A 37 1.18 -4.22 -5.65
N LEU A 38 1.67 -3.03 -5.31
CA LEU A 38 2.41 -2.80 -4.08
C LEU A 38 1.74 -1.74 -3.22
N ILE A 39 1.68 -1.97 -1.91
CA ILE A 39 1.36 -0.93 -0.93
C ILE A 39 2.65 -0.52 -0.25
N ILE A 40 3.05 0.74 -0.41
CA ILE A 40 4.22 1.34 0.24
C ILE A 40 3.69 2.50 1.07
N ALA A 41 3.29 2.21 2.31
CA ALA A 41 2.61 3.18 3.15
C ALA A 41 3.11 3.24 4.60
N ASP A 42 2.87 4.38 5.24
CA ASP A 42 3.23 4.68 6.63
C ASP A 42 4.72 4.48 6.96
N ASN A 43 5.59 4.58 5.98
CA ASN A 43 7.02 4.42 6.20
C ASN A 43 7.65 5.77 6.54
N VAL A 44 8.64 5.75 7.43
CA VAL A 44 9.30 6.96 7.92
C VAL A 44 10.79 6.92 7.60
N ALA A 45 11.29 7.93 6.88
CA ALA A 45 12.71 8.20 6.79
C ALA A 45 13.05 9.38 7.73
N GLN A 46 13.90 9.14 8.73
CA GLN A 46 14.25 10.14 9.72
C GLN A 46 15.75 10.40 9.77
N ALA A 47 16.15 11.65 9.59
CA ALA A 47 17.54 12.01 9.79
C ALA A 47 17.95 11.97 11.27
N GLY A 48 19.22 11.64 11.49
CA GLY A 48 19.87 11.79 12.79
C GLY A 48 20.26 13.24 13.07
N GLN A 49 21.03 13.46 14.14
CA GLN A 49 21.44 14.79 14.58
C GLN A 49 22.69 15.33 13.88
N GLY A 50 23.39 14.55 13.05
CA GLY A 50 24.57 15.06 12.36
C GLY A 50 24.29 16.15 11.34
N SER A 51 25.38 16.68 10.78
CA SER A 51 25.34 17.83 9.87
C SER A 51 24.82 17.47 8.48
N ASN A 52 24.97 16.20 8.09
CA ASN A 52 24.52 15.67 6.83
C ASN A 52 23.14 15.00 6.97
N ARG A 53 22.11 15.54 6.29
CA ARG A 53 20.70 15.11 6.40
C ARG A 53 20.00 15.01 5.03
N TRP A 54 20.75 14.73 3.98
CA TRP A 54 20.31 14.67 2.57
C TRP A 54 19.37 13.51 2.24
N GLY A 55 19.05 12.63 3.19
CA GLY A 55 18.13 11.52 2.98
C GLY A 55 16.66 11.90 2.73
N GLY A 56 15.83 10.90 2.45
CA GLY A 56 14.38 11.00 2.31
C GLY A 56 13.79 9.75 1.68
N GLY A 57 12.74 9.90 0.89
CA GLY A 57 12.04 8.75 0.30
C GLY A 57 11.48 7.87 1.41
N GLY A 58 10.62 8.43 2.26
CA GLY A 58 9.93 7.69 3.32
C GLY A 58 9.37 6.37 2.78
N GLY A 59 8.76 6.38 1.59
CA GLY A 59 8.40 5.17 0.86
C GLY A 59 9.60 4.49 0.17
N LEU A 60 10.11 5.11 -0.90
CA LEU A 60 11.16 4.59 -1.77
C LEU A 60 12.29 5.61 -1.92
N PHE A 61 13.52 5.14 -1.73
CA PHE A 61 14.72 5.85 -2.13
C PHE A 61 15.45 5.08 -3.22
N ALA A 62 15.62 5.69 -4.38
CA ALA A 62 16.25 5.10 -5.55
C ALA A 62 17.42 5.98 -6.03
N GLN A 63 18.63 5.46 -5.91
CA GLN A 63 19.86 6.12 -6.33
C GLN A 63 20.55 5.35 -7.46
N ASP A 64 20.84 6.05 -8.56
CA ASP A 64 21.38 5.49 -9.81
C ASP A 64 20.67 4.19 -10.25
N SER A 65 19.34 4.25 -10.31
CA SER A 65 18.48 3.08 -10.47
C SER A 65 17.42 3.28 -11.56
N GLN A 66 17.01 2.18 -12.19
CA GLN A 66 15.83 2.12 -13.06
C GLN A 66 14.69 1.48 -12.29
N VAL A 67 13.65 2.26 -12.01
CA VAL A 67 12.49 1.84 -11.23
C VAL A 67 11.27 1.86 -12.13
N ASP A 68 10.58 0.74 -12.26
CA ASP A 68 9.32 0.62 -13.00
C ASP A 68 8.22 0.06 -12.10
N LEU A 69 7.30 0.93 -11.69
CA LEU A 69 6.20 0.63 -10.78
C LEU A 69 4.86 0.80 -11.49
N SER A 70 3.97 -0.17 -11.32
CA SER A 70 2.58 -0.08 -11.79
C SER A 70 1.60 -0.60 -10.75
N HIS A 71 0.40 0.00 -10.64
CA HIS A 71 -0.56 -0.41 -9.61
C HIS A 71 0.06 -0.35 -8.21
N VAL A 72 0.67 0.79 -7.87
CA VAL A 72 1.27 0.99 -6.55
C VAL A 72 0.45 2.01 -5.77
N THR A 73 0.12 1.70 -4.53
CA THR A 73 -0.45 2.65 -3.58
C THR A 73 0.66 3.14 -2.66
N MET A 74 1.08 4.39 -2.84
CA MET A 74 1.97 5.08 -1.91
C MET A 74 1.16 6.06 -1.08
N SER A 75 1.13 5.88 0.23
CA SER A 75 0.30 6.71 1.10
C SER A 75 0.93 6.93 2.47
N ASN A 76 0.71 8.11 3.07
CA ASN A 76 1.12 8.41 4.45
C ASN A 76 2.62 8.17 4.76
N ASN A 77 3.49 8.12 3.76
CA ASN A 77 4.92 8.05 4.02
C ASN A 77 5.40 9.41 4.52
N GLN A 78 6.42 9.41 5.38
CA GLN A 78 6.87 10.61 6.06
C GLN A 78 8.38 10.76 5.98
N VAL A 79 8.80 12.01 6.02
CA VAL A 79 10.19 12.39 6.30
C VAL A 79 10.24 13.21 7.57
N LEU A 80 11.19 12.89 8.45
CA LEU A 80 11.43 13.62 9.68
C LEU A 80 12.84 14.18 9.69
N ASN A 81 12.97 15.50 9.68
CA ASN A 81 14.25 16.20 9.69
C ASN A 81 15.19 15.81 8.52
N THR A 82 14.66 15.30 7.42
CA THR A 82 15.46 15.05 6.21
C THR A 82 15.30 16.18 5.21
N MET A 83 16.19 16.26 4.22
CA MET A 83 16.14 17.30 3.20
C MET A 83 15.28 16.92 1.98
N GLN A 84 14.91 15.66 1.78
CA GLN A 84 14.18 15.23 0.58
C GLN A 84 12.69 14.93 0.81
N GLY A 85 12.03 14.26 -0.15
CA GLY A 85 10.57 14.06 -0.18
C GLY A 85 10.06 12.82 0.56
N PRO A 86 8.79 12.80 0.99
CA PRO A 86 8.21 11.70 1.78
C PRO A 86 7.91 10.41 1.01
N ALA A 87 7.55 10.42 -0.28
CA ALA A 87 7.16 9.18 -0.98
C ALA A 87 8.34 8.57 -1.74
N ILE A 88 8.73 9.17 -2.86
CA ILE A 88 9.78 8.70 -3.76
C ILE A 88 10.87 9.76 -3.88
N VAL A 89 12.11 9.32 -3.69
CA VAL A 89 13.29 10.06 -4.15
C VAL A 89 13.94 9.26 -5.28
N SER A 90 14.10 9.90 -6.44
CA SER A 90 14.90 9.42 -7.56
C SER A 90 16.07 10.37 -7.81
N GLN A 91 17.29 9.88 -7.64
CA GLN A 91 18.52 10.67 -7.80
C GLN A 91 19.67 9.83 -8.31
N HIS A 92 20.80 10.43 -8.66
CA HIS A 92 22.02 9.68 -8.98
C HIS A 92 23.25 10.33 -8.33
N ASN A 93 24.36 9.61 -8.24
CA ASN A 93 25.68 10.16 -7.94
C ASN A 93 26.68 9.98 -9.08
N LEU A 94 26.54 8.89 -9.84
CA LEU A 94 27.56 8.46 -10.79
C LEU A 94 27.02 8.42 -12.24
N GLY A 95 25.71 8.51 -12.45
CA GLY A 95 25.05 8.24 -13.74
C GLY A 95 23.70 8.93 -13.87
N SER A 96 22.61 8.17 -13.87
CA SER A 96 21.25 8.70 -13.87
C SER A 96 20.29 7.71 -13.21
N SER A 97 19.13 8.21 -12.78
CA SER A 97 17.97 7.41 -12.39
C SER A 97 16.80 7.64 -13.33
N ASP A 98 16.04 6.58 -13.57
CA ASP A 98 14.83 6.58 -14.39
C ASP A 98 13.69 5.99 -13.56
N LEU A 99 12.67 6.80 -13.26
CA LEU A 99 11.48 6.40 -12.53
C LEU A 99 10.28 6.33 -13.48
N LYS A 100 9.62 5.18 -13.53
CA LYS A 100 8.33 5.00 -14.20
C LYS A 100 7.29 4.64 -13.15
N LEU A 101 6.21 5.39 -13.11
CA LEU A 101 5.08 5.16 -12.21
C LEU A 101 3.79 5.21 -13.02
N ARG A 102 3.03 4.11 -13.02
CA ARG A 102 1.84 3.94 -13.87
C ARG A 102 0.66 3.43 -13.06
N TYR A 103 -0.56 3.86 -13.37
CA TYR A 103 -1.78 3.33 -12.74
C TYR A 103 -1.69 3.31 -11.20
N SER A 104 -1.10 4.33 -10.59
CA SER A 104 -0.72 4.31 -9.17
C SER A 104 -1.43 5.41 -8.36
N ILE A 105 -1.50 5.25 -7.05
CA ILE A 105 -1.99 6.27 -6.11
C ILE A 105 -0.80 6.84 -5.34
N VAL A 106 -0.71 8.16 -5.26
CA VAL A 106 0.23 8.90 -4.40
C VAL A 106 -0.58 9.88 -3.56
N ALA A 107 -0.81 9.53 -2.30
CA ALA A 107 -1.75 10.26 -1.45
C ALA A 107 -1.24 10.57 -0.05
N ASN A 108 -1.81 11.60 0.57
CA ASN A 108 -1.64 11.92 1.99
C ASN A 108 -0.18 12.11 2.43
N HIS A 109 0.63 12.70 1.57
CA HIS A 109 2.01 13.02 1.93
C HIS A 109 2.10 14.45 2.44
N GLU A 110 2.13 14.53 3.76
CA GLU A 110 2.42 15.74 4.51
C GLU A 110 3.85 15.64 5.01
N GLY A 111 4.72 16.50 4.51
CA GLY A 111 6.14 16.44 4.83
C GLY A 111 6.78 17.81 4.72
N ARG A 112 7.64 18.13 5.67
CA ARG A 112 8.47 19.33 5.65
C ARG A 112 9.93 18.96 5.83
N ASP A 113 10.82 19.72 5.20
CA ASP A 113 12.25 19.57 5.43
C ASP A 113 12.69 20.21 6.76
N ILE A 114 13.99 20.09 7.04
CA ILE A 114 14.66 20.76 8.16
C ILE A 114 14.54 22.29 8.16
N PHE A 115 14.16 22.90 7.04
CA PHE A 115 13.94 24.34 6.89
C PHE A 115 12.45 24.71 6.90
N ASN A 116 11.58 23.76 7.28
CA ASN A 116 10.13 23.90 7.34
C ASN A 116 9.45 24.16 5.98
N ASN A 117 10.12 23.87 4.86
CA ASN A 117 9.54 23.96 3.53
C ASN A 117 8.68 22.74 3.23
N PRO A 118 7.51 22.91 2.58
CA PRO A 118 6.71 21.78 2.12
C PRO A 118 7.49 20.90 1.14
N ARG A 119 7.33 19.59 1.23
CA ARG A 119 8.01 18.62 0.37
C ARG A 119 7.04 17.86 -0.52
N ALA A 120 7.40 17.77 -1.80
CA ALA A 120 6.71 16.93 -2.75
C ALA A 120 6.93 15.46 -2.43
N PRO A 121 5.90 14.59 -2.56
CA PRO A 121 6.05 13.16 -2.39
C PRO A 121 7.02 12.60 -3.42
N ILE A 122 6.99 13.08 -4.66
CA ILE A 122 7.91 12.63 -5.71
C ILE A 122 8.95 13.72 -5.95
N VAL A 123 10.21 13.37 -5.69
CA VAL A 123 11.37 14.21 -5.95
C VAL A 123 12.26 13.53 -6.98
N VAL A 124 12.58 14.26 -8.05
CA VAL A 124 13.59 13.86 -9.03
C VAL A 124 14.69 14.90 -9.03
N GLN A 125 15.88 14.50 -8.59
CA GLN A 125 16.77 15.47 -7.94
C GLN A 125 17.58 16.36 -8.91
N LYS A 126 18.21 15.81 -9.96
CA LYS A 126 19.15 16.61 -10.77
C LYS A 126 19.20 16.22 -12.25
N ALA A 127 19.81 17.08 -13.06
CA ALA A 127 19.90 16.88 -14.51
C ALA A 127 20.48 15.52 -14.88
N GLY A 128 19.80 14.81 -15.77
CA GLY A 128 20.08 13.40 -16.11
C GLY A 128 19.08 12.43 -15.49
N ASP A 129 18.47 12.77 -14.34
CA ASP A 129 17.37 12.01 -13.78
C ASP A 129 16.05 12.31 -14.50
N VAL A 130 15.28 11.26 -14.75
CA VAL A 130 14.01 11.32 -15.46
C VAL A 130 12.93 10.61 -14.64
N ALA A 131 11.73 11.19 -14.59
CA ALA A 131 10.53 10.44 -14.24
C ALA A 131 9.46 10.56 -15.32
N THR A 132 8.83 9.42 -15.62
CA THR A 132 7.64 9.31 -16.45
C THR A 132 6.49 8.78 -15.60
N ILE A 133 5.49 9.61 -15.37
CA ILE A 133 4.35 9.30 -14.53
C ILE A 133 3.10 9.27 -15.41
N SER A 134 2.37 8.16 -15.43
CA SER A 134 1.12 8.06 -16.18
C SER A 134 -0.04 7.55 -15.32
N ASP A 135 -1.24 8.04 -15.59
CA ASP A 135 -2.49 7.48 -15.07
C ASP A 135 -2.46 7.33 -13.53
N THR A 136 -1.91 8.37 -12.87
CA THR A 136 -1.60 8.33 -11.44
C THR A 136 -2.51 9.32 -10.70
N LEU A 137 -3.16 8.83 -9.65
CA LEU A 137 -3.98 9.62 -8.75
C LEU A 137 -3.11 10.32 -7.70
N PHE A 138 -3.27 11.64 -7.62
CA PHE A 138 -2.68 12.45 -6.57
C PHE A 138 -3.78 13.02 -5.66
N HIS A 139 -3.61 12.87 -4.35
CA HIS A 139 -4.57 13.34 -3.37
C HIS A 139 -3.91 13.81 -2.08
N ASN A 140 -4.37 14.94 -1.52
CA ASN A 140 -3.94 15.43 -0.22
C ASN A 140 -2.41 15.41 0.00
N ASN A 141 -1.65 15.78 -1.04
CA ASN A 141 -0.22 16.01 -0.92
C ASN A 141 0.01 17.52 -0.77
N THR A 142 1.04 17.91 -0.03
CA THR A 142 1.32 19.35 0.15
C THR A 142 1.65 20.03 -1.19
N VAL A 143 2.37 19.31 -2.06
CA VAL A 143 2.54 19.51 -3.50
C VAL A 143 2.72 18.12 -4.12
N ASP A 144 2.50 17.91 -5.42
CA ASP A 144 2.52 16.54 -5.98
C ASP A 144 3.92 16.06 -6.44
N PHE A 145 4.76 16.96 -6.93
CA PHE A 145 6.08 16.63 -7.46
C PHE A 145 7.00 17.86 -7.44
N ASP A 146 8.31 17.63 -7.38
CA ASP A 146 9.34 18.67 -7.44
C ASP A 146 10.49 18.25 -8.37
N THR A 147 10.81 19.12 -9.34
CA THR A 147 11.92 18.96 -10.31
C THR A 147 13.17 19.77 -9.93
N LYS A 148 13.11 20.53 -8.83
CA LYS A 148 14.06 21.61 -8.51
C LYS A 148 14.52 21.63 -7.05
N GLN A 149 14.39 20.52 -6.31
CA GLN A 149 14.80 20.51 -4.90
C GLN A 149 16.24 20.99 -4.69
N GLU A 150 17.15 20.65 -5.62
CA GLU A 150 18.54 21.14 -5.65
C GLU A 150 18.66 22.64 -5.90
N ALA A 151 17.83 23.27 -6.75
CA ALA A 151 18.02 24.69 -7.10
C ALA A 151 17.84 25.64 -5.90
N SER A 152 17.12 25.21 -4.85
CA SER A 152 16.93 25.98 -3.61
C SER A 152 18.04 25.78 -2.57
N HIS A 153 18.76 24.66 -2.60
CA HIS A 153 19.80 24.32 -1.61
C HIS A 153 21.24 24.30 -2.20
N GLN A 154 21.36 24.12 -3.52
CA GLN A 154 22.58 24.21 -4.32
C GLN A 154 22.31 25.05 -5.58
N PRO A 155 22.46 26.38 -5.49
CA PRO A 155 22.28 27.28 -6.63
C PRO A 155 23.20 26.90 -7.80
N GLY A 156 22.64 26.67 -8.99
CA GLY A 156 23.39 26.43 -10.22
C GLY A 156 23.30 25.02 -10.82
N LEU A 157 22.59 24.09 -10.17
CA LEU A 157 22.30 22.78 -10.77
C LEU A 157 21.15 22.85 -11.78
N ALA A 158 21.32 22.19 -12.92
CA ALA A 158 20.27 22.04 -13.93
C ALA A 158 19.16 21.11 -13.41
N ALA A 159 17.91 21.45 -13.70
CA ALA A 159 16.73 20.72 -13.24
C ALA A 159 16.63 19.33 -13.88
N SER A 160 15.97 18.41 -13.18
CA SER A 160 15.57 17.10 -13.71
C SER A 160 14.39 17.22 -14.70
N SER A 161 14.01 16.09 -15.31
CA SER A 161 12.85 16.03 -16.21
C SER A 161 11.74 15.15 -15.62
N ILE A 162 10.55 15.71 -15.43
CA ILE A 162 9.34 14.95 -15.09
C ILE A 162 8.31 15.14 -16.20
N THR A 163 7.86 14.03 -16.78
CA THR A 163 6.75 13.98 -17.74
C THR A 163 5.54 13.33 -17.07
N ILE A 164 4.39 14.02 -17.10
CA ILE A 164 3.14 13.50 -16.53
C ILE A 164 2.06 13.45 -17.60
N THR A 165 1.43 12.30 -17.75
CA THR A 165 0.25 12.09 -18.61
C THR A 165 -0.86 11.44 -17.81
N GLY A 166 -2.13 11.71 -18.12
CA GLY A 166 -3.25 11.07 -17.40
C GLY A 166 -3.25 11.34 -15.90
N LYS A 167 -2.81 12.52 -15.44
CA LYS A 167 -2.88 12.90 -14.02
C LYS A 167 -4.33 12.87 -13.55
N LEU A 168 -4.59 12.13 -12.47
CA LEU A 168 -5.90 12.07 -11.82
C LEU A 168 -5.86 12.86 -10.50
N SER A 169 -7.03 13.26 -10.01
CA SER A 169 -7.17 13.94 -8.72
C SER A 169 -8.51 13.57 -8.07
N GLY A 170 -8.52 13.50 -6.74
CA GLY A 170 -9.69 13.14 -5.94
C GLY A 170 -9.33 12.14 -4.85
N ASP A 171 -10.24 11.94 -3.91
CA ASP A 171 -9.99 11.08 -2.74
C ASP A 171 -9.90 9.61 -3.16
N PRO A 172 -8.81 8.89 -2.81
CA PRO A 172 -8.74 7.44 -3.04
C PRO A 172 -9.74 6.64 -2.19
N MET A 173 -10.38 7.26 -1.18
CA MET A 173 -11.38 6.64 -0.31
C MET A 173 -10.88 5.36 0.34
N PHE A 174 -9.67 5.38 0.90
CA PHE A 174 -9.12 4.21 1.61
C PHE A 174 -10.05 3.80 2.76
N LEU A 175 -10.26 2.49 2.93
CA LEU A 175 -11.21 1.99 3.93
C LEU A 175 -10.78 2.29 5.36
N ASN A 176 -9.54 1.97 5.73
CA ASN A 176 -9.03 2.21 7.07
C ASN A 176 -7.49 2.36 7.09
N PRO A 177 -6.96 3.46 6.52
CA PRO A 177 -5.52 3.63 6.36
C PRO A 177 -4.83 3.92 7.71
N GLY A 178 -3.62 3.38 7.88
CA GLY A 178 -2.79 3.58 9.07
C GLY A 178 -3.15 2.65 10.24
N ALA A 179 -2.47 2.82 11.37
CA ALA A 179 -2.62 1.91 12.50
C ALA A 179 -4.03 1.99 13.14
N PRO A 180 -4.58 0.86 13.63
CA PRO A 180 -3.95 -0.47 13.69
C PRO A 180 -4.13 -1.32 12.42
N ASP A 181 -5.02 -0.93 11.51
CA ASP A 181 -5.55 -1.83 10.48
C ASP A 181 -4.74 -1.81 9.18
N TYR A 182 -4.13 -0.67 8.84
CA TYR A 182 -3.30 -0.45 7.65
C TYR A 182 -3.98 -0.87 6.35
N ASP A 183 -5.28 -0.60 6.27
CA ASP A 183 -6.12 -1.00 5.15
C ASP A 183 -6.19 0.09 4.08
N TYR A 184 -5.46 -0.16 3.00
CA TYR A 184 -5.36 0.71 1.84
C TYR A 184 -6.20 0.25 0.64
N HIS A 185 -7.16 -0.65 0.86
CA HIS A 185 -8.19 -0.93 -0.14
C HIS A 185 -8.98 0.34 -0.42
N ILE A 186 -9.40 0.52 -1.67
CA ILE A 186 -10.15 1.68 -2.10
C ILE A 186 -11.66 1.41 -2.04
N GLY A 187 -12.42 2.41 -1.59
CA GLY A 187 -13.87 2.38 -1.65
C GLY A 187 -14.40 2.67 -3.06
N LEU A 188 -15.68 2.38 -3.31
CA LEU A 188 -16.27 2.55 -4.64
C LEU A 188 -16.61 4.00 -5.04
N ASP A 189 -16.58 4.92 -4.08
CA ASP A 189 -16.64 6.35 -4.42
C ASP A 189 -15.23 6.91 -4.69
N SER A 190 -14.21 6.03 -4.74
CA SER A 190 -12.82 6.42 -4.98
C SER A 190 -12.65 7.09 -6.33
N ALA A 191 -11.87 8.16 -6.37
CA ALA A 191 -11.42 8.77 -7.60
C ALA A 191 -10.50 7.85 -8.42
N ALA A 192 -9.99 6.76 -7.83
CA ALA A 192 -9.20 5.74 -8.50
C ALA A 192 -10.05 4.70 -9.27
N LEU A 193 -11.35 4.62 -8.97
CA LEU A 193 -12.25 3.61 -9.52
C LEU A 193 -12.37 3.73 -11.05
N ASP A 194 -12.20 2.61 -11.75
CA ASP A 194 -12.30 2.43 -13.19
C ASP A 194 -11.37 3.36 -14.01
N LYS A 195 -10.24 3.80 -13.42
CA LYS A 195 -9.35 4.78 -14.08
C LYS A 195 -8.13 4.20 -14.79
N ALA A 196 -7.85 2.91 -14.65
CA ALA A 196 -6.72 2.22 -15.28
C ALA A 196 -7.14 1.45 -16.55
N GLY A 197 -7.96 2.06 -17.42
CA GLY A 197 -8.58 1.41 -18.57
C GLY A 197 -7.62 0.80 -19.61
N SER A 198 -6.39 1.31 -19.73
CA SER A 198 -5.35 0.76 -20.61
C SER A 198 -4.43 -0.27 -19.94
N SER A 199 -4.59 -0.52 -18.64
CA SER A 199 -3.83 -1.54 -17.93
C SER A 199 -4.26 -2.95 -18.35
N THR A 200 -3.31 -3.88 -18.35
CA THR A 200 -3.52 -5.30 -18.64
C THR A 200 -3.27 -6.20 -17.42
N THR A 201 -3.00 -5.63 -16.25
CA THR A 201 -2.71 -6.39 -15.02
C THR A 201 -3.93 -7.23 -14.62
N GLY A 202 -3.76 -8.55 -14.51
CA GLY A 202 -4.90 -9.48 -14.38
C GLY A 202 -5.46 -9.63 -12.97
N GLU A 203 -4.66 -9.33 -11.95
CA GLU A 203 -5.03 -9.49 -10.53
C GLU A 203 -4.55 -8.26 -9.75
N ASP A 204 -5.05 -8.04 -8.53
CA ASP A 204 -4.60 -6.99 -7.61
C ASP A 204 -3.65 -7.51 -6.53
N ILE A 205 -3.50 -6.78 -5.40
CA ILE A 205 -2.60 -7.11 -4.30
C ILE A 205 -3.06 -8.33 -3.49
N ASP A 206 -4.37 -8.60 -3.46
CA ASP A 206 -4.98 -9.70 -2.71
C ASP A 206 -5.31 -10.91 -3.61
N GLY A 207 -5.04 -10.79 -4.91
CA GLY A 207 -5.23 -11.84 -5.91
C GLY A 207 -6.62 -11.82 -6.54
N GLU A 208 -7.39 -10.75 -6.37
CA GLU A 208 -8.70 -10.60 -6.97
C GLU A 208 -8.56 -10.25 -8.45
N THR A 209 -9.45 -10.78 -9.28
CA THR A 209 -9.39 -10.57 -10.73
C THR A 209 -9.72 -9.14 -11.12
N ARG A 210 -8.93 -8.58 -12.03
CA ARG A 210 -9.13 -7.27 -12.65
C ARG A 210 -9.63 -7.36 -14.11
N PRO A 211 -10.61 -6.56 -14.53
CA PRO A 211 -11.38 -5.63 -13.71
C PRO A 211 -12.53 -6.35 -12.98
N PHE A 212 -12.92 -5.85 -11.80
CA PHE A 212 -14.18 -6.23 -11.17
C PHE A 212 -15.36 -5.45 -11.79
N GLY A 213 -15.11 -4.20 -12.18
CA GLY A 213 -16.05 -3.30 -12.82
C GLY A 213 -15.86 -3.14 -14.34
N PRO A 214 -16.34 -2.01 -14.90
CA PRO A 214 -16.12 -1.64 -16.30
C PRO A 214 -14.65 -1.52 -16.73
N ALA A 215 -13.75 -1.15 -15.81
CA ALA A 215 -12.32 -1.02 -16.03
C ALA A 215 -11.54 -1.33 -14.76
N ARG A 216 -10.20 -1.37 -14.87
CA ARG A 216 -9.33 -1.60 -13.72
C ARG A 216 -9.20 -0.33 -12.92
N ASP A 217 -8.91 -0.47 -11.64
CA ASP A 217 -8.65 0.65 -10.76
C ASP A 217 -7.20 1.10 -10.77
N VAL A 218 -6.99 2.37 -10.47
CA VAL A 218 -5.67 2.92 -10.19
C VAL A 218 -5.26 2.56 -8.77
N GLY A 219 -3.99 2.22 -8.55
CA GLY A 219 -3.47 1.76 -7.26
C GLY A 219 -3.34 0.24 -7.18
N ALA A 220 -2.92 -0.24 -6.01
CA ALA A 220 -2.61 -1.65 -5.76
C ALA A 220 -3.85 -2.56 -5.66
N ASP A 221 -4.99 -1.97 -5.31
CA ASP A 221 -6.26 -2.63 -5.04
C ASP A 221 -7.24 -2.50 -6.22
N GLU A 222 -8.19 -3.43 -6.34
CA GLU A 222 -9.39 -3.34 -7.16
C GLU A 222 -10.62 -3.35 -6.24
N ALA A 223 -11.42 -2.29 -6.28
CA ALA A 223 -12.51 -2.11 -5.36
C ALA A 223 -13.57 -3.22 -5.50
N ALA A 224 -13.72 -4.02 -4.44
CA ALA A 224 -14.71 -5.08 -4.37
C ALA A 224 -16.02 -4.62 -3.68
N ALA A 225 -17.13 -5.26 -4.02
CA ALA A 225 -18.43 -5.01 -3.37
C ALA A 225 -18.51 -5.57 -1.94
N LEU A 226 -17.65 -6.53 -1.60
CA LEU A 226 -17.61 -7.24 -0.34
C LEU A 226 -16.16 -7.65 -0.08
N HIS A 227 -15.59 -7.27 1.06
CA HIS A 227 -14.23 -7.61 1.45
C HIS A 227 -14.21 -8.37 2.78
N LEU A 228 -13.39 -9.41 2.89
CA LEU A 228 -13.36 -10.34 4.02
C LEU A 228 -12.05 -10.23 4.82
N TYR A 229 -12.15 -10.20 6.14
CA TYR A 229 -11.02 -10.30 7.06
C TYR A 229 -11.18 -11.52 7.97
N VAL A 230 -10.06 -12.17 8.26
CA VAL A 230 -10.00 -13.35 9.12
C VAL A 230 -9.07 -13.08 10.28
N HIS A 231 -9.61 -13.15 11.49
CA HIS A 231 -8.90 -12.85 12.74
C HIS A 231 -8.78 -14.11 13.60
N SER A 232 -7.61 -14.33 14.18
CA SER A 232 -7.43 -15.34 15.23
C SER A 232 -7.73 -14.73 16.60
N VAL A 233 -8.63 -15.34 17.36
CA VAL A 233 -9.09 -14.80 18.66
C VAL A 233 -8.85 -15.74 19.84
N LYS A 234 -9.02 -17.04 19.66
CA LYS A 234 -8.82 -18.06 20.70
C LYS A 234 -8.59 -19.42 20.03
N SER A 235 -8.10 -20.37 20.82
CA SER A 235 -7.95 -21.78 20.42
C SER A 235 -9.22 -22.29 19.74
N GLU A 236 -9.07 -23.01 18.64
CA GLU A 236 -10.15 -23.70 17.91
C GLU A 236 -11.23 -22.78 17.32
N SER A 237 -10.94 -21.49 17.14
CA SER A 237 -11.89 -20.57 16.48
C SER A 237 -11.22 -19.45 15.72
N LEU A 238 -11.95 -18.94 14.73
CA LEU A 238 -11.60 -17.74 13.97
C LEU A 238 -12.80 -16.79 13.97
N VAL A 239 -12.52 -15.49 13.95
CA VAL A 239 -13.54 -14.44 13.74
C VAL A 239 -13.40 -13.94 12.33
N LEU A 240 -14.46 -14.10 11.56
CA LEU A 240 -14.60 -13.50 10.25
C LEU A 240 -15.31 -12.16 10.43
N THR A 241 -14.79 -11.12 9.81
CA THR A 241 -15.47 -9.83 9.66
C THR A 241 -15.49 -9.46 8.19
N TRP A 242 -16.53 -8.80 7.72
CA TRP A 242 -16.56 -8.34 6.34
C TRP A 242 -17.09 -6.91 6.26
N VAL A 243 -16.55 -6.19 5.30
CA VAL A 243 -17.01 -4.86 4.92
C VAL A 243 -17.80 -5.00 3.64
N LEU A 244 -18.98 -4.39 3.64
CA LEU A 244 -19.82 -4.32 2.47
C LEU A 244 -19.79 -2.94 1.88
N ASN A 245 -19.96 -2.89 0.57
CA ASN A 245 -20.44 -1.69 -0.08
C ASN A 245 -21.92 -1.83 -0.45
N ASP A 246 -22.78 -1.42 0.48
CA ASP A 246 -24.25 -1.46 0.34
C ASP A 246 -24.78 -0.64 -0.86
N LYS A 247 -23.95 0.20 -1.51
CA LYS A 247 -24.35 0.98 -2.69
C LYS A 247 -24.31 0.19 -4.00
N LEU A 248 -23.46 -0.84 -4.12
CA LEU A 248 -23.46 -1.72 -5.30
C LEU A 248 -24.39 -2.90 -5.17
N LEU A 249 -24.71 -3.27 -3.95
CA LEU A 249 -25.60 -4.38 -3.73
C LEU A 249 -27.03 -3.85 -3.66
N PRO A 250 -27.97 -4.49 -4.37
CA PRO A 250 -29.37 -4.30 -4.04
C PRO A 250 -29.63 -4.78 -2.60
N THR A 251 -30.86 -4.69 -2.12
CA THR A 251 -31.23 -5.20 -0.80
C THR A 251 -30.72 -6.63 -0.59
N ILE A 252 -29.81 -6.79 0.37
CA ILE A 252 -29.30 -8.07 0.84
C ILE A 252 -30.28 -8.66 1.87
N ASP A 253 -30.49 -9.97 1.81
CA ASP A 253 -31.38 -10.70 2.73
C ASP A 253 -30.57 -11.57 3.73
N GLY A 254 -29.29 -11.80 3.43
CA GLY A 254 -28.36 -12.45 4.34
C GLY A 254 -26.99 -12.65 3.71
N PHE A 255 -26.14 -13.37 4.42
CA PHE A 255 -24.87 -13.85 3.94
C PHE A 255 -24.77 -15.36 4.03
N GLU A 256 -24.11 -15.97 3.06
CA GLU A 256 -23.63 -17.33 3.15
C GLU A 256 -22.11 -17.30 3.33
N VAL A 257 -21.62 -17.87 4.42
CA VAL A 257 -20.19 -18.09 4.65
C VAL A 257 -19.86 -19.53 4.29
N GLU A 258 -19.04 -19.71 3.26
CA GLU A 258 -18.45 -21.00 2.93
C GLU A 258 -17.13 -21.19 3.68
N ILE A 259 -16.98 -22.35 4.32
CA ILE A 259 -15.82 -22.73 5.12
C ILE A 259 -15.29 -24.05 4.56
N VAL A 260 -14.05 -24.07 4.10
CA VAL A 260 -13.40 -25.26 3.54
C VAL A 260 -12.21 -25.66 4.41
N ASP A 261 -12.19 -26.89 4.90
CA ASP A 261 -11.02 -27.48 5.53
C ASP A 261 -10.03 -27.91 4.44
N GLU A 262 -8.92 -27.19 4.28
CA GLU A 262 -7.97 -27.45 3.18
C GLU A 262 -7.27 -28.80 3.30
N SER A 263 -7.25 -29.41 4.49
CA SER A 263 -6.61 -30.72 4.69
C SER A 263 -7.48 -31.87 4.18
N THR A 264 -8.80 -31.71 4.16
CA THR A 264 -9.75 -32.74 3.74
C THR A 264 -10.53 -32.38 2.48
N GLY A 265 -10.54 -31.10 2.09
CA GLY A 265 -11.40 -30.55 1.05
C GLY A 265 -12.88 -30.49 1.44
N GLN A 266 -13.24 -30.83 2.68
CA GLN A 266 -14.63 -30.76 3.12
C GLN A 266 -15.07 -29.31 3.26
N SER A 267 -16.25 -29.00 2.72
CA SER A 267 -16.87 -27.69 2.84
C SER A 267 -18.13 -27.73 3.71
N SER A 268 -18.37 -26.64 4.41
CA SER A 268 -19.62 -26.37 5.12
C SER A 268 -20.05 -24.93 4.85
N LYS A 269 -21.33 -24.64 5.07
CA LYS A 269 -21.91 -23.32 4.83
C LYS A 269 -22.69 -22.86 6.06
N GLN A 270 -22.52 -21.60 6.42
CA GLN A 270 -23.27 -20.97 7.51
C GLN A 270 -24.02 -19.75 6.99
N GLN A 271 -25.31 -19.67 7.31
CA GLN A 271 -26.13 -18.51 6.99
C GLN A 271 -26.01 -17.47 8.10
N VAL A 272 -25.89 -16.21 7.73
CA VAL A 272 -25.75 -15.10 8.64
C VAL A 272 -26.76 -14.01 8.26
N ASP A 273 -27.43 -13.46 9.27
CA ASP A 273 -28.41 -12.39 9.10
C ASP A 273 -27.82 -11.15 8.40
N ALA A 274 -28.63 -10.50 7.56
CA ALA A 274 -28.24 -9.32 6.78
C ALA A 274 -27.71 -8.13 7.61
N ALA A 275 -28.09 -8.01 8.88
CA ALA A 275 -27.64 -6.94 9.76
C ALA A 275 -26.27 -7.21 10.39
N LYS A 276 -25.71 -8.41 10.24
CA LYS A 276 -24.39 -8.76 10.78
C LYS A 276 -23.29 -8.42 9.79
N ARG A 277 -22.09 -8.19 10.32
CA ARG A 277 -20.84 -7.99 9.56
C ARG A 277 -19.70 -8.86 10.09
N SER A 278 -20.06 -9.91 10.83
CA SER A 278 -19.11 -10.80 11.49
C SER A 278 -19.72 -12.16 11.79
N LEU A 279 -18.87 -13.19 11.82
CA LEU A 279 -19.20 -14.54 12.25
C LEU A 279 -18.04 -15.12 13.06
N VAL A 280 -18.34 -15.72 14.22
CA VAL A 280 -17.37 -16.56 14.93
C VAL A 280 -17.53 -17.98 14.40
N VAL A 281 -16.46 -18.53 13.84
CA VAL A 281 -16.40 -19.93 13.41
C VAL A 281 -15.70 -20.72 14.51
N GLU A 282 -16.46 -21.58 15.18
CA GLU A 282 -15.97 -22.43 16.29
C GLU A 282 -15.72 -23.87 15.82
N ASP A 283 -15.26 -24.71 16.75
CA ASP A 283 -14.96 -26.14 16.54
C ASP A 283 -13.94 -26.43 15.42
N LEU A 284 -13.04 -25.47 15.17
CA LEU A 284 -11.95 -25.62 14.22
C LEU A 284 -10.78 -26.38 14.83
N LYS A 285 -10.05 -27.15 14.03
CA LYS A 285 -8.85 -27.84 14.52
C LYS A 285 -7.65 -26.89 14.47
N ASN A 286 -6.97 -26.73 15.61
CA ASN A 286 -5.74 -25.96 15.66
C ASN A 286 -4.67 -26.53 14.71
N GLY A 287 -3.97 -25.63 14.01
CA GLY A 287 -2.92 -25.99 13.05
C GLY A 287 -3.43 -26.45 11.68
N ILE A 288 -4.75 -26.53 11.46
CA ILE A 288 -5.34 -26.77 10.15
C ILE A 288 -5.71 -25.44 9.50
N THR A 289 -5.32 -25.27 8.23
CA THR A 289 -5.72 -24.10 7.45
C THR A 289 -7.11 -24.30 6.89
N TYR A 290 -7.95 -23.28 7.09
CA TYR A 290 -9.28 -23.20 6.53
C TYR A 290 -9.32 -22.07 5.50
N ARG A 291 -10.11 -22.27 4.44
CA ARG A 291 -10.44 -21.26 3.44
C ARG A 291 -11.87 -20.76 3.65
N PHE A 292 -12.06 -19.46 3.51
CA PHE A 292 -13.32 -18.77 3.74
C PHE A 292 -13.72 -17.91 2.55
N THR A 293 -15.01 -17.90 2.25
CA THR A 293 -15.64 -16.97 1.29
C THR A 293 -16.97 -16.54 1.85
N VAL A 294 -17.25 -15.23 1.82
CA VAL A 294 -18.57 -14.69 2.17
C VAL A 294 -19.30 -14.33 0.89
N ARG A 295 -20.57 -14.69 0.79
CA ARG A 295 -21.46 -14.30 -0.31
C ARG A 295 -22.61 -13.49 0.25
N ALA A 296 -22.85 -12.31 -0.30
CA ALA A 296 -24.07 -11.55 -0.03
C ALA A 296 -25.21 -12.15 -0.85
N MET A 297 -26.36 -12.43 -0.22
CA MET A 297 -27.47 -13.18 -0.82
C MET A 297 -28.72 -12.30 -0.94
N ASP A 298 -29.50 -12.50 -1.99
CA ASP A 298 -30.86 -11.94 -2.09
C ASP A 298 -31.90 -12.86 -1.41
N ALA A 299 -33.15 -12.38 -1.33
CA ALA A 299 -34.26 -13.11 -0.71
C ALA A 299 -34.64 -14.41 -1.46
N ALA A 300 -34.14 -14.62 -2.68
CA ALA A 300 -34.31 -15.85 -3.44
C ALA A 300 -33.15 -16.84 -3.20
N GLY A 301 -32.16 -16.48 -2.38
CA GLY A 301 -30.98 -17.30 -2.11
C GLY A 301 -29.95 -17.27 -3.24
N LYS A 302 -29.96 -16.25 -4.11
CA LYS A 302 -28.94 -16.05 -5.14
C LYS A 302 -27.83 -15.15 -4.60
N ALA A 303 -26.57 -15.50 -4.89
CA ALA A 303 -25.43 -14.65 -4.57
C ALA A 303 -25.45 -13.38 -5.45
N LEU A 304 -25.42 -12.23 -4.80
CA LEU A 304 -25.31 -10.89 -5.39
C LEU A 304 -23.85 -10.48 -5.58
N ALA A 305 -22.99 -10.84 -4.63
CA ALA A 305 -21.55 -10.67 -4.67
C ALA A 305 -20.87 -11.73 -3.81
N ALA A 306 -19.58 -11.93 -4.06
CA ALA A 306 -18.71 -12.76 -3.24
C ALA A 306 -17.50 -11.92 -2.82
N SER A 307 -17.01 -12.18 -1.61
CA SER A 307 -15.71 -11.71 -1.18
C SER A 307 -14.62 -12.42 -1.95
N GLU A 308 -13.41 -11.89 -1.85
CA GLU A 308 -12.20 -12.64 -2.04
C GLU A 308 -12.13 -13.85 -1.11
N THR A 309 -11.20 -14.74 -1.45
CA THR A 309 -10.93 -15.93 -0.68
C THR A 309 -9.86 -15.63 0.35
N ARG A 310 -10.19 -15.79 1.64
CA ARG A 310 -9.20 -15.66 2.73
C ARG A 310 -8.94 -16.99 3.39
N THR A 311 -7.76 -17.13 3.98
CA THR A 311 -7.40 -18.31 4.79
C THR A 311 -7.12 -17.93 6.23
N GLY A 312 -7.32 -18.88 7.13
CA GLY A 312 -6.95 -18.74 8.52
C GLY A 312 -6.61 -20.07 9.15
N THR A 313 -5.65 -20.05 10.07
CA THR A 313 -5.20 -21.23 10.82
C THR A 313 -5.35 -20.92 12.30
N PRO A 314 -6.37 -21.47 12.99
CA PRO A 314 -6.49 -21.28 14.43
C PRO A 314 -5.28 -21.91 15.12
N GLN A 315 -4.79 -21.24 16.16
CA GLN A 315 -3.65 -21.70 16.93
C GLN A 315 -4.05 -21.92 18.39
N ALA A 316 -3.40 -22.88 19.02
CA ALA A 316 -3.54 -23.10 20.45
C ALA A 316 -3.04 -21.87 21.21
N HIS A 317 -3.95 -21.13 21.84
CA HIS A 317 -3.60 -20.07 22.76
C HIS A 317 -3.07 -20.69 24.06
N HIS A 318 -1.75 -20.88 24.16
CA HIS A 318 -1.12 -21.25 25.41
C HIS A 318 -0.97 -20.02 26.30
N VAL A 319 -1.79 -19.94 27.35
CA VAL A 319 -1.52 -19.02 28.46
C VAL A 319 -0.46 -19.67 29.34
N PHE A 320 0.80 -19.24 29.22
CA PHE A 320 1.84 -19.62 30.17
C PHE A 320 1.64 -18.83 31.48
N LEU A 321 1.06 -19.49 32.49
CA LEU A 321 1.11 -18.97 33.85
C LEU A 321 2.54 -19.13 34.37
N PRO A 322 3.14 -18.10 35.00
CA PRO A 322 4.48 -18.23 35.57
C PRO A 322 4.47 -19.30 36.67
N THR A 323 5.37 -20.28 36.54
CA THR A 323 5.59 -21.30 37.57
C THR A 323 6.11 -20.60 38.83
N ALA A 324 5.29 -20.53 39.88
CA ALA A 324 5.75 -20.11 41.20
C ALA A 324 6.67 -21.22 41.76
N MET A 325 7.99 -21.03 41.64
CA MET A 325 8.95 -21.82 42.41
C MET A 325 8.79 -21.44 43.88
N LYS A 326 8.46 -22.43 44.72
CA LYS A 326 8.50 -22.34 46.19
C LYS A 326 9.92 -22.50 46.70
#